data_AF-A0A832ZWT9-F1
#
_entry.id   AF-A0A832ZWT9-F1
#
_cell.length_a   1.000
_cell.length_b   1.000
_cell.length_c   1.000
_cell.angle_alpha   90.00
_cell.angle_beta   90.00
_cell.angle_gamma   90.00
#
_symmetry.space_group_name_H-M   'P 1'
#
loop_
_entity.id
_entity.type
_entity.pdbx_description
1 polymer ?
#
loop_
_entity_poly.entity_id
_entity_poly.type
_entity_poly.pdbx_seq_one_letter_code
_entity_poly.pdbx_strand_id
1 'polypeptide(L)'
;MSYTTSLELTRNITEYRRILEDVVDLHVHLAPDVAERSNDDIEFARVAEKVGYKAFLIKNHNLITADRAWIVSKLFERIKVFGGIVLNSYVGGLNPEAVETAILLGAKQVWMPTLNAANHINYFGEAALPTLKRVKELKSKRARKIKISIFDENGKILEEVKEILELIAEADIILGTGHLSLAEIFELVKEARRAGVRKILVTHPEFKATKIPLEDQVKLADMGAYMEHCAVAGYEPRELAENIKRVGVDKCVLSSDAGQPKKGHPIDVMYKLVTDLLEQGVTDEEIRRMTVENPSRLLSLED
;
A
#
# COMPACT_ATOMS: atom_id res chain seq x y z
N MET A 1 -22.52 6.57 -15.20
CA MET A 1 -22.38 7.50 -14.06
C MET A 1 -20.96 8.09 -14.11
N SER A 2 -20.74 9.07 -14.99
CA SER A 2 -19.43 9.72 -15.19
C SER A 2 -19.21 10.75 -14.10
N TYR A 3 -18.38 10.45 -13.11
CA TYR A 3 -18.22 11.31 -11.94
C TYR A 3 -16.77 11.42 -11.46
N THR A 4 -15.90 11.87 -12.36
CA THR A 4 -14.69 12.68 -12.07
C THR A 4 -14.15 13.12 -13.42
N THR A 5 -13.67 14.35 -13.53
CA THR A 5 -12.75 14.68 -14.63
C THR A 5 -11.47 13.96 -14.27
N SER A 6 -11.18 12.88 -14.97
CA SER A 6 -9.98 12.08 -14.75
C SER A 6 -8.78 13.00 -14.81
N LEU A 7 -7.90 12.94 -13.81
CA LEU A 7 -6.72 13.79 -13.84
C LEU A 7 -5.83 13.35 -15.00
N GLU A 8 -5.45 14.32 -15.83
CA GLU A 8 -4.45 14.14 -16.89
C GLU A 8 -3.05 14.33 -16.30
N LEU A 9 -2.05 13.76 -16.99
CA LEU A 9 -0.65 13.97 -16.64
C LEU A 9 -0.24 15.43 -16.84
N THR A 10 0.60 15.95 -15.96
CA THR A 10 1.08 17.34 -16.04
C THR A 10 2.28 17.55 -16.96
N ARG A 11 2.92 16.48 -17.45
CA ARG A 11 4.14 16.51 -18.27
C ARG A 11 4.03 15.65 -19.53
N ASN A 12 5.04 15.70 -20.39
CA ASN A 12 5.11 14.81 -21.55
C ASN A 12 5.40 13.36 -21.11
N ILE A 13 4.78 12.37 -21.77
CA ILE A 13 5.02 10.94 -21.54
C ILE A 13 6.52 10.58 -21.59
N THR A 14 7.30 11.22 -22.47
CA THR A 14 8.73 10.93 -22.60
C THR A 14 9.55 11.31 -21.36
N GLU A 15 9.13 12.35 -20.63
CA GLU A 15 9.78 12.77 -19.38
C GLU A 15 9.57 11.71 -18.30
N TYR A 16 8.35 11.18 -18.18
CA TYR A 16 8.09 10.10 -17.23
C TYR A 16 8.83 8.83 -17.59
N ARG A 17 8.81 8.40 -18.87
CA ARG A 17 9.47 7.17 -19.31
C ARG A 17 10.93 7.10 -18.89
N ARG A 18 11.66 8.21 -18.98
CA ARG A 18 13.08 8.26 -18.58
C ARG A 18 13.32 7.86 -17.12
N ILE A 19 12.35 8.10 -16.24
CA ILE A 19 12.50 7.93 -14.78
C ILE A 19 11.65 6.77 -14.24
N LEU A 20 10.52 6.49 -14.89
CA LEU A 20 9.48 5.58 -14.40
C LEU A 20 9.26 4.36 -15.32
N GLU A 21 10.21 4.07 -16.22
CA GLU A 21 10.22 2.82 -16.98
C GLU A 21 10.36 1.62 -16.02
N ASP A 22 9.58 0.58 -16.29
CA ASP A 22 9.49 -0.67 -15.54
C ASP A 22 9.06 -0.55 -14.06
N VAL A 23 8.62 0.63 -13.61
CA VAL A 23 8.19 0.84 -12.23
C VAL A 23 7.05 -0.11 -11.85
N VAL A 24 7.13 -0.60 -10.62
CA VAL A 24 6.13 -1.41 -9.94
C VAL A 24 5.63 -0.63 -8.72
N ASP A 25 4.41 -0.08 -8.81
CA ASP A 25 3.79 0.67 -7.70
C ASP A 25 2.87 -0.24 -6.88
N LEU A 26 3.28 -0.60 -5.66
CA LEU A 26 2.55 -1.54 -4.81
C LEU A 26 1.31 -0.94 -4.12
N HIS A 27 1.11 0.36 -4.23
CA HIS A 27 0.06 1.01 -3.46
C HIS A 27 -0.54 2.18 -4.24
N VAL A 28 -1.56 1.89 -5.04
CA VAL A 28 -2.35 2.92 -5.74
C VAL A 28 -3.82 2.81 -5.36
N HIS A 29 -4.50 3.94 -5.18
CA HIS A 29 -5.93 3.97 -4.93
C HIS A 29 -6.72 4.45 -6.14
N LEU A 30 -7.62 3.61 -6.67
CA LEU A 30 -8.34 3.84 -7.93
C LEU A 30 -9.86 3.62 -7.79
N ALA A 31 -10.64 4.30 -8.62
CA ALA A 31 -12.08 4.09 -8.68
C ALA A 31 -12.40 2.74 -9.35
N PRO A 32 -13.48 2.05 -8.94
CA PRO A 32 -14.48 2.48 -7.96
C PRO A 32 -13.97 2.43 -6.51
N ASP A 33 -14.31 3.44 -5.71
CA ASP A 33 -14.00 3.50 -4.29
C ASP A 33 -15.09 4.31 -3.57
N VAL A 34 -15.25 4.09 -2.27
CA VAL A 34 -16.05 4.96 -1.41
C VAL A 34 -15.45 6.36 -1.42
N ALA A 35 -14.12 6.47 -1.38
CA ALA A 35 -13.37 7.72 -1.56
C ALA A 35 -13.33 8.14 -3.05
N GLU A 36 -13.28 9.44 -3.33
CA GLU A 36 -13.22 9.95 -4.70
C GLU A 36 -11.79 9.76 -5.16
N ARG A 37 -11.63 9.19 -6.35
CA ARG A 37 -10.33 8.88 -6.93
C ARG A 37 -10.13 9.67 -8.21
N SER A 38 -8.89 10.06 -8.46
CA SER A 38 -8.52 10.87 -9.63
C SER A 38 -8.72 10.13 -10.94
N ASN A 39 -8.67 8.80 -10.91
CA ASN A 39 -8.76 7.91 -12.07
C ASN A 39 -9.43 6.60 -11.64
N ASP A 40 -10.09 5.93 -12.58
CA ASP A 40 -10.51 4.54 -12.40
C ASP A 40 -9.41 3.54 -12.78
N ASP A 41 -9.64 2.26 -12.49
CA ASP A 41 -8.67 1.18 -12.73
C ASP A 41 -8.22 1.09 -14.21
N ILE A 42 -9.13 1.32 -15.17
CA ILE A 42 -8.87 1.20 -16.61
C ILE A 42 -8.15 2.44 -17.14
N GLU A 43 -8.58 3.63 -16.70
CA GLU A 43 -7.94 4.90 -17.03
C GLU A 43 -6.50 4.92 -16.58
N PHE A 44 -6.24 4.53 -15.33
CA PHE A 44 -4.89 4.47 -14.80
C PHE A 44 -4.03 3.45 -15.53
N ALA A 45 -4.53 2.22 -15.76
CA ALA A 45 -3.80 1.19 -16.49
C ALA A 45 -3.37 1.67 -17.88
N ARG A 46 -4.25 2.36 -18.61
CA ARG A 46 -3.95 2.90 -19.94
C ARG A 46 -2.83 3.93 -19.92
N VAL A 47 -2.80 4.79 -18.91
CA VAL A 47 -1.76 5.83 -18.80
C VAL A 47 -0.45 5.22 -18.29
N ALA A 48 -0.51 4.33 -17.30
CA ALA A 48 0.65 3.63 -16.76
C ALA A 48 1.36 2.78 -17.83
N GLU A 49 0.62 2.06 -18.68
CA GLU A 49 1.18 1.32 -19.81
C GLU A 49 1.86 2.25 -20.83
N LYS A 50 1.28 3.43 -21.11
CA LYS A 50 1.92 4.44 -21.96
C LYS A 50 3.21 4.98 -21.35
N VAL A 51 3.24 5.19 -20.03
CA VAL A 51 4.44 5.64 -19.31
C VAL A 51 5.49 4.53 -19.19
N GLY A 52 5.13 3.28 -19.38
CA GLY A 52 6.05 2.14 -19.35
C GLY A 52 6.15 1.46 -17.98
N TYR A 53 5.14 1.60 -17.12
CA TYR A 53 5.08 0.84 -15.87
C TYR A 53 5.02 -0.66 -16.15
N LYS A 54 5.75 -1.45 -15.36
CA LYS A 54 5.70 -2.92 -15.39
C LYS A 54 4.45 -3.44 -14.69
N ALA A 55 4.12 -2.87 -13.53
CA ALA A 55 2.98 -3.30 -12.75
C ALA A 55 2.45 -2.24 -11.78
N PHE A 56 1.22 -2.44 -11.30
CA PHE A 56 0.71 -1.74 -10.13
C PHE A 56 -0.24 -2.61 -9.32
N LEU A 57 -0.40 -2.29 -8.04
CA LEU A 57 -1.31 -2.96 -7.12
C LEU A 57 -2.36 -1.99 -6.59
N ILE A 58 -3.62 -2.34 -6.80
CA ILE A 58 -4.77 -1.54 -6.40
C ILE A 58 -5.10 -1.80 -4.94
N LYS A 59 -5.14 -0.76 -4.12
CA LYS A 59 -5.57 -0.82 -2.73
C LYS A 59 -6.92 -0.14 -2.54
N ASN A 60 -7.79 -0.75 -1.74
CA ASN A 60 -9.04 -0.16 -1.31
C ASN A 60 -9.23 -0.37 0.21
N HIS A 61 -9.72 0.63 0.93
CA HIS A 61 -9.90 0.52 2.38
C HIS A 61 -11.16 -0.25 2.80
N ASN A 62 -12.07 -0.51 1.86
CA ASN A 62 -13.42 -1.00 2.11
C ASN A 62 -13.69 -2.36 1.48
N LEU A 63 -13.08 -2.66 0.34
CA LEU A 63 -13.38 -3.82 -0.49
C LEU A 63 -12.11 -4.55 -0.90
N ILE A 64 -12.27 -5.81 -1.32
CA ILE A 64 -11.24 -6.55 -2.06
C ILE A 64 -10.98 -5.86 -3.42
N THR A 65 -9.75 -6.00 -3.92
CA THR A 65 -9.36 -5.48 -5.24
C THR A 65 -8.75 -6.53 -6.17
N ALA A 66 -8.61 -7.79 -5.74
CA ALA A 66 -8.11 -8.87 -6.59
C ALA A 66 -9.08 -9.17 -7.75
N ASP A 67 -10.38 -9.07 -7.51
CA ASP A 67 -11.46 -9.23 -8.49
C ASP A 67 -11.40 -8.18 -9.62
N ARG A 68 -11.27 -6.89 -9.28
CA ARG A 68 -11.09 -5.83 -10.28
C ARG A 68 -9.76 -5.96 -11.02
N ALA A 69 -8.69 -6.36 -10.34
CA ALA A 69 -7.38 -6.52 -10.95
C ALA A 69 -7.43 -7.61 -12.02
N TRP A 70 -8.13 -8.71 -11.73
CA TRP A 70 -8.41 -9.76 -12.71
C TRP A 70 -9.16 -9.23 -13.93
N ILE A 71 -10.22 -8.43 -13.75
CA ILE A 71 -10.97 -7.83 -14.87
C ILE A 71 -10.08 -6.93 -15.72
N VAL A 72 -9.33 -6.02 -15.10
CA VAL A 72 -8.46 -5.06 -15.79
C VAL A 72 -7.34 -5.79 -16.54
N SER A 73 -6.79 -6.86 -15.97
CA SER A 73 -5.77 -7.68 -16.62
C SER A 73 -6.21 -8.31 -17.94
N LYS A 74 -7.52 -8.42 -18.20
CA LYS A 74 -8.06 -8.88 -19.50
C LYS A 74 -7.99 -7.83 -20.60
N LEU A 75 -7.81 -6.56 -20.23
CA LEU A 75 -7.84 -5.43 -21.14
C LEU A 75 -6.43 -4.92 -21.51
N PHE A 76 -5.41 -5.30 -20.74
CA PHE A 76 -4.04 -4.81 -20.90
C PHE A 76 -3.05 -5.97 -20.84
N GLU A 77 -2.23 -6.11 -21.88
CA GLU A 77 -1.28 -7.23 -22.00
C GLU A 77 0.11 -6.89 -21.44
N ARG A 78 0.53 -5.62 -21.51
CA ARG A 78 1.92 -5.21 -21.21
C ARG A 78 2.13 -4.83 -19.75
N ILE A 79 1.11 -4.28 -19.10
CA ILE A 79 1.15 -3.93 -17.68
C ILE A 79 0.45 -5.00 -16.83
N LYS A 80 1.08 -5.43 -15.74
CA LYS A 80 0.45 -6.35 -14.78
C LYS A 80 -0.33 -5.58 -13.73
N VAL A 81 -1.56 -6.02 -13.46
CA VAL A 81 -2.45 -5.39 -12.49
C VAL A 81 -2.71 -6.36 -11.37
N PHE A 82 -2.45 -5.93 -10.13
CA PHE A 82 -2.62 -6.72 -8.92
C PHE A 82 -3.63 -6.06 -7.98
N GLY A 83 -4.14 -6.86 -7.05
CA GLY A 83 -5.02 -6.40 -5.99
C GLY A 83 -4.72 -7.10 -4.68
N GLY A 84 -5.48 -6.75 -3.66
CA GLY A 84 -5.32 -7.24 -2.30
C GLY A 84 -6.58 -7.03 -1.47
N ILE A 85 -6.42 -7.13 -0.16
CA ILE A 85 -7.50 -6.91 0.81
C ILE A 85 -6.98 -6.19 2.05
N VAL A 86 -7.69 -5.15 2.49
CA VAL A 86 -7.41 -4.45 3.75
C VAL A 86 -8.38 -4.93 4.81
N LEU A 87 -7.87 -5.40 5.94
CA LEU A 87 -8.63 -6.01 7.04
C LEU A 87 -9.34 -4.99 7.95
N ASN A 88 -10.01 -4.02 7.33
CA ASN A 88 -10.91 -3.10 8.02
C ASN A 88 -12.27 -3.77 8.29
N SER A 89 -13.12 -3.11 9.08
CA SER A 89 -14.42 -3.66 9.50
C SER A 89 -15.39 -3.99 8.35
N TYR A 90 -15.17 -3.42 7.16
CA TYR A 90 -16.02 -3.61 5.98
C TYR A 90 -15.94 -5.03 5.39
N VAL A 91 -14.84 -5.74 5.64
CA VAL A 91 -14.63 -7.14 5.25
C VAL A 91 -14.67 -8.11 6.44
N GLY A 92 -15.16 -7.64 7.59
CA GLY A 92 -15.21 -8.40 8.84
C GLY A 92 -14.04 -8.14 9.80
N GLY A 93 -13.08 -7.28 9.45
CA GLY A 93 -11.90 -7.03 10.27
C GLY A 93 -10.81 -8.07 10.07
N LEU A 94 -10.19 -8.54 11.15
CA LEU A 94 -9.23 -9.65 11.15
C LEU A 94 -9.97 -10.97 10.88
N ASN A 95 -10.37 -11.17 9.62
CA ASN A 95 -11.23 -12.27 9.19
C ASN A 95 -10.42 -13.24 8.29
N PRO A 96 -10.02 -14.43 8.79
CA PRO A 96 -9.30 -15.43 8.00
C PRO A 96 -10.06 -15.89 6.74
N GLU A 97 -11.38 -16.09 6.82
CA GLU A 97 -12.19 -16.53 5.67
C GLU A 97 -12.18 -15.51 4.52
N ALA A 98 -12.17 -14.21 4.86
CA ALA A 98 -12.05 -13.15 3.87
C ALA A 98 -10.65 -13.13 3.22
N VAL A 99 -9.60 -13.45 3.98
CA VAL A 99 -8.23 -13.56 3.49
C VAL A 99 -8.09 -14.76 2.55
N GLU A 100 -8.56 -15.94 2.95
CA GLU A 100 -8.56 -17.15 2.12
C GLU A 100 -9.30 -16.91 0.81
N THR A 101 -10.50 -16.33 0.88
CA THR A 101 -11.28 -15.96 -0.32
C THR A 101 -10.51 -14.98 -1.22
N ALA A 102 -9.84 -14.00 -0.63
CA ALA A 102 -9.05 -13.04 -1.39
C ALA A 102 -7.84 -13.70 -2.09
N ILE A 103 -7.16 -14.61 -1.41
CA ILE A 103 -6.06 -15.41 -1.97
C ILE A 103 -6.56 -16.22 -3.17
N LEU A 104 -7.70 -16.92 -3.03
CA LEU A 104 -8.30 -17.73 -4.10
C LEU A 104 -8.71 -16.88 -5.32
N LEU A 105 -9.03 -15.60 -5.11
CA LEU A 105 -9.30 -14.63 -6.17
C LEU A 105 -8.03 -13.97 -6.76
N GLY A 106 -6.85 -14.31 -6.25
CA GLY A 106 -5.56 -13.86 -6.77
C GLY A 106 -4.98 -12.62 -6.08
N ALA A 107 -5.39 -12.30 -4.85
CA ALA A 107 -4.78 -11.24 -4.07
C ALA A 107 -3.27 -11.46 -3.92
N LYS A 108 -2.49 -10.38 -4.02
CA LYS A 108 -1.02 -10.37 -3.82
C LYS A 108 -0.59 -9.65 -2.55
N GLN A 109 -1.52 -9.01 -1.86
CA GLN A 109 -1.23 -8.36 -0.58
C GLN A 109 -2.44 -8.41 0.35
N VAL A 110 -2.16 -8.70 1.62
CA VAL A 110 -3.11 -8.56 2.73
C VAL A 110 -2.57 -7.47 3.64
N TRP A 111 -3.31 -6.37 3.77
CA TRP A 111 -2.99 -5.34 4.76
C TRP A 111 -3.77 -5.59 6.04
N MET A 112 -3.07 -5.53 7.16
CA MET A 112 -3.68 -5.34 8.47
C MET A 112 -4.53 -4.06 8.51
N PRO A 113 -5.40 -3.87 9.53
CA PRO A 113 -6.34 -2.76 9.57
C PRO A 113 -5.68 -1.40 9.31
N THR A 114 -6.39 -0.51 8.62
CA THR A 114 -5.92 0.86 8.34
C THR A 114 -6.80 1.88 9.05
N LEU A 115 -7.94 2.24 8.46
CA LEU A 115 -8.84 3.24 9.01
C LEU A 115 -9.50 2.75 10.28
N ASN A 116 -9.74 1.43 10.39
CA ASN A 116 -10.26 0.81 11.59
C ASN A 116 -9.18 0.35 12.59
N ALA A 117 -7.88 0.57 12.31
CA ALA A 117 -6.85 0.27 13.30
C ALA A 117 -7.06 1.10 14.56
N ALA A 118 -6.91 0.48 15.73
CA ALA A 118 -7.05 1.15 17.01
C ALA A 118 -6.07 2.34 17.12
N ASN A 119 -4.83 2.15 16.69
CA ASN A 119 -3.81 3.19 16.62
C ASN A 119 -4.22 4.38 15.73
N HIS A 120 -4.71 4.12 14.51
CA HIS A 120 -5.20 5.16 13.61
C HIS A 120 -6.32 6.00 14.25
N ILE A 121 -7.31 5.32 14.84
CA ILE A 121 -8.45 6.01 15.47
C ILE A 121 -8.01 6.75 16.74
N ASN A 122 -7.06 6.23 17.50
CA ASN A 122 -6.54 6.92 18.67
C ASN A 122 -5.79 8.21 18.28
N TYR A 123 -5.07 8.18 17.15
CA TYR A 123 -4.37 9.36 16.64
C TYR A 123 -5.32 10.40 16.02
N PHE A 124 -6.28 9.99 15.18
CA PHE A 124 -7.16 10.91 14.45
C PHE A 124 -8.50 11.21 15.13
N GLY A 125 -8.89 10.42 16.13
CA GLY A 125 -10.19 10.49 16.78
C GLY A 125 -11.33 9.78 16.03
N GLU A 126 -11.11 9.38 14.76
CA GLU A 126 -12.12 8.72 13.94
C GLU A 126 -11.52 7.72 12.94
N ALA A 127 -12.37 6.83 12.43
CA ALA A 127 -12.02 5.80 11.45
C ALA A 127 -12.12 6.30 10.01
N ALA A 128 -11.98 7.60 9.78
CA ALA A 128 -12.27 8.23 8.50
C ALA A 128 -11.13 9.15 8.06
N LEU A 129 -10.75 9.01 6.80
CA LEU A 129 -10.24 10.14 6.04
C LEU A 129 -11.45 11.00 5.61
N PRO A 130 -11.32 12.34 5.57
CA PRO A 130 -12.45 13.25 5.43
C PRO A 130 -13.36 12.87 4.27
N THR A 131 -14.62 12.55 4.58
CA THR A 131 -15.57 12.06 3.59
C THR A 131 -16.21 13.20 2.79
N LEU A 132 -15.99 13.08 1.49
CA LEU A 132 -16.80 13.40 0.33
C LEU A 132 -18.29 13.76 0.52
N LYS A 133 -18.80 14.51 -0.47
CA LYS A 133 -20.24 14.76 -0.70
C LYS A 133 -21.10 13.49 -0.71
N ARG A 134 -20.64 12.39 -1.35
CA ARG A 134 -21.44 11.15 -1.53
C ARG A 134 -21.82 10.46 -0.21
N VAL A 135 -20.91 10.42 0.77
CA VAL A 135 -21.22 9.84 2.09
C VAL A 135 -22.15 10.76 2.88
N LYS A 136 -22.09 12.08 2.66
CA LYS A 136 -23.02 13.04 3.29
C LYS A 136 -24.46 12.90 2.79
N GLU A 137 -24.66 12.41 1.57
CA GLU A 137 -26.01 12.19 1.00
C GLU A 137 -26.67 10.91 1.53
N LEU A 138 -25.89 9.92 1.99
CA LEU A 138 -26.41 8.70 2.56
C LEU A 138 -26.85 8.92 4.03
N LYS A 139 -28.16 8.92 4.29
CA LYS A 139 -28.73 9.16 5.65
C LYS A 139 -28.36 8.10 6.69
N SER A 140 -27.88 6.93 6.26
CA SER A 140 -27.56 5.80 7.15
C SER A 140 -26.28 6.09 7.96
N LYS A 141 -26.42 6.23 9.28
CA LYS A 141 -25.31 6.39 10.24
C LYS A 141 -24.79 5.05 10.78
N ARG A 142 -24.98 3.93 10.07
CA ARG A 142 -24.64 2.58 10.54
C ARG A 142 -23.12 2.30 10.63
N ALA A 143 -22.26 3.29 10.42
CA ALA A 143 -20.82 3.14 10.59
C ALA A 143 -20.52 2.84 12.07
N ARG A 144 -20.20 1.58 12.37
CA ARG A 144 -19.76 1.18 13.71
C ARG A 144 -18.37 1.76 13.94
N LYS A 145 -18.14 2.39 15.10
CA LYS A 145 -16.82 2.85 15.55
C LYS A 145 -15.98 1.66 16.04
N ILE A 146 -15.69 0.72 15.14
CA ILE A 146 -14.90 -0.47 15.45
C ILE A 146 -13.43 -0.05 15.44
N LYS A 147 -12.76 -0.25 16.58
CA LYS A 147 -11.32 -0.20 16.73
C LYS A 147 -10.81 -1.63 16.69
N ILE A 148 -9.89 -1.91 15.79
CA ILE A 148 -9.29 -3.24 15.61
C ILE A 148 -7.84 -3.16 16.06
N SER A 149 -7.48 -4.00 17.02
CA SER A 149 -6.09 -4.27 17.39
C SER A 149 -5.79 -5.72 17.05
N ILE A 150 -4.52 -6.03 16.80
CA ILE A 150 -4.07 -7.43 16.69
C ILE A 150 -3.91 -8.10 18.06
N PHE A 151 -4.04 -7.35 19.15
CA PHE A 151 -3.94 -7.85 20.51
C PHE A 151 -5.32 -8.09 21.13
N ASP A 152 -5.38 -9.10 21.99
CA ASP A 152 -6.46 -9.32 22.94
C ASP A 152 -6.40 -8.34 24.12
N GLU A 153 -7.34 -8.47 25.05
CA GLU A 153 -7.39 -7.66 26.28
C GLU A 153 -6.20 -7.85 27.23
N ASN A 154 -5.42 -8.92 27.05
CA ASN A 154 -4.23 -9.25 27.83
C ASN A 154 -2.93 -8.85 27.12
N GLY A 155 -3.00 -8.23 25.94
CA GLY A 155 -1.84 -7.85 25.13
C GLY A 155 -1.19 -9.01 24.37
N LYS A 156 -1.88 -10.15 24.21
CA LYS A 156 -1.42 -11.28 23.39
C LYS A 156 -1.96 -11.17 21.98
N ILE A 157 -1.21 -11.66 21.00
CA ILE A 157 -1.68 -11.71 19.62
C ILE A 157 -2.93 -12.59 19.49
N LEU A 158 -3.93 -12.11 18.76
CA LEU A 158 -5.18 -12.83 18.49
C LEU A 158 -4.92 -14.09 17.65
N GLU A 159 -5.72 -15.15 17.86
CA GLU A 159 -5.60 -16.39 17.09
C GLU A 159 -5.94 -16.18 15.61
N GLU A 160 -6.92 -15.32 15.31
CA GLU A 160 -7.30 -14.97 13.94
C GLU A 160 -6.13 -14.36 13.18
N VAL A 161 -5.26 -13.60 13.86
CA VAL A 161 -4.05 -13.03 13.24
C VAL A 161 -3.07 -14.13 12.88
N LYS A 162 -2.90 -15.16 13.72
CA LYS A 162 -2.01 -16.29 13.41
C LYS A 162 -2.52 -17.08 12.21
N GLU A 163 -3.82 -17.38 12.16
CA GLU A 163 -4.44 -18.03 11.00
C GLU A 163 -4.23 -17.22 9.71
N ILE A 164 -4.40 -15.90 9.78
CA ILE A 164 -4.14 -15.00 8.64
C ILE A 164 -2.66 -15.07 8.21
N LEU A 165 -1.73 -15.12 9.15
CA LEU A 165 -0.29 -15.20 8.85
C LEU A 165 0.07 -16.54 8.20
N GLU A 166 -0.53 -17.64 8.64
CA GLU A 166 -0.38 -18.97 8.03
C GLU A 166 -0.88 -18.97 6.58
N LEU A 167 -2.08 -18.42 6.33
CA LEU A 167 -2.62 -18.27 4.98
C LEU A 167 -1.71 -17.42 4.06
N ILE A 168 -1.19 -16.31 4.58
CA ILE A 168 -0.26 -15.45 3.83
C ILE A 168 1.06 -16.20 3.52
N ALA A 169 1.57 -16.98 4.46
CA ALA A 169 2.78 -17.78 4.29
C ALA A 169 2.58 -18.88 3.24
N GLU A 170 1.46 -19.60 3.32
CA GLU A 170 1.08 -20.66 2.37
C GLU A 170 0.94 -20.11 0.94
N ALA A 171 0.27 -18.97 0.78
CA ALA A 171 0.07 -18.33 -0.51
C ALA A 171 1.31 -17.58 -1.06
N ASP A 172 2.34 -17.40 -0.23
CA ASP A 172 3.53 -16.58 -0.52
C ASP A 172 3.19 -15.18 -1.04
N ILE A 173 2.32 -14.47 -0.33
CA ILE A 173 1.91 -13.10 -0.68
C ILE A 173 2.36 -12.08 0.36
N ILE A 174 2.18 -10.80 0.06
CA ILE A 174 2.71 -9.70 0.88
C ILE A 174 1.83 -9.48 2.11
N LEU A 175 2.44 -9.46 3.29
CA LEU A 175 1.84 -8.92 4.51
C LEU A 175 2.13 -7.41 4.60
N GLY A 176 1.08 -6.58 4.56
CA GLY A 176 1.16 -5.15 4.85
C GLY A 176 0.80 -4.85 6.31
N THR A 177 1.60 -4.04 7.02
CA THR A 177 1.32 -3.72 8.43
C THR A 177 0.13 -2.78 8.63
N GLY A 178 -0.35 -2.11 7.58
CA GLY A 178 -1.48 -1.19 7.70
C GLY A 178 -1.17 -0.05 8.66
N HIS A 179 -2.13 0.34 9.49
CA HIS A 179 -1.97 1.47 10.43
C HIS A 179 -1.82 1.05 11.89
N LEU A 180 -1.25 -0.13 12.12
CA LEU A 180 -0.96 -0.64 13.47
C LEU A 180 0.01 0.26 14.22
N SER A 181 0.00 0.18 15.56
CA SER A 181 1.00 0.86 16.39
C SER A 181 2.38 0.20 16.27
N LEU A 182 3.44 0.90 16.67
CA LEU A 182 4.81 0.35 16.63
C LEU A 182 4.95 -0.97 17.41
N ALA A 183 4.31 -1.08 18.58
CA ALA A 183 4.34 -2.30 19.39
C ALA A 183 3.63 -3.46 18.66
N GLU A 184 2.49 -3.19 18.04
CA GLU A 184 1.79 -4.18 17.21
C GLU A 184 2.61 -4.58 15.98
N ILE A 185 3.30 -3.63 15.34
CA ILE A 185 4.15 -3.91 14.18
C ILE A 185 5.29 -4.87 14.56
N PHE A 186 6.01 -4.61 15.65
CA PHE A 186 7.10 -5.50 16.07
C PHE A 186 6.62 -6.92 16.38
N GLU A 187 5.51 -7.05 17.12
CA GLU A 187 4.97 -8.37 17.43
C GLU A 187 4.41 -9.07 16.17
N LEU A 188 3.74 -8.33 15.28
CA LEU A 188 3.27 -8.85 14.01
C LEU A 188 4.42 -9.38 13.15
N VAL A 189 5.50 -8.61 12.98
CA VAL A 189 6.66 -9.06 12.18
C VAL A 189 7.27 -10.30 12.80
N LYS A 190 7.43 -10.33 14.13
CA LYS A 190 7.95 -11.50 14.85
C LYS A 190 7.09 -12.76 14.63
N GLU A 191 5.77 -12.66 14.79
CA GLU A 191 4.87 -13.80 14.59
C GLU A 191 4.75 -14.18 13.10
N ALA A 192 4.76 -13.22 12.19
CA ALA A 192 4.79 -13.46 10.75
C ALA A 192 6.01 -14.27 10.33
N ARG A 193 7.19 -13.94 10.86
CA ARG A 193 8.42 -14.71 10.62
C ARG A 193 8.33 -16.13 11.18
N ARG A 194 7.70 -16.33 12.35
CA ARG A 194 7.46 -17.67 12.93
C ARG A 194 6.51 -18.51 12.08
N ALA A 195 5.46 -17.90 11.54
CA ALA A 195 4.51 -18.54 10.63
C ALA A 195 5.09 -18.81 9.23
N GLY A 196 6.29 -18.32 8.92
CA GLY A 196 6.95 -18.55 7.63
C GLY A 196 6.66 -17.48 6.56
N VAL A 197 6.05 -16.34 6.92
CA VAL A 197 5.82 -15.24 6.00
C VAL A 197 7.15 -14.68 5.51
N ARG A 198 7.35 -14.73 4.18
CA ARG A 198 8.59 -14.28 3.52
C ARG A 198 8.55 -12.82 3.10
N LYS A 199 7.37 -12.29 2.80
CA LYS A 199 7.15 -10.98 2.19
C LYS A 199 6.40 -10.08 3.17
N ILE A 200 7.15 -9.27 3.92
CA ILE A 200 6.61 -8.36 4.95
C ILE A 200 6.92 -6.94 4.52
N LEU A 201 5.89 -6.10 4.43
CA LEU A 201 5.98 -4.71 4.00
C LEU A 201 5.39 -3.80 5.08
N VAL A 202 6.24 -3.00 5.71
CA VAL A 202 5.86 -2.00 6.70
C VAL A 202 5.33 -0.77 5.97
N THR A 203 4.03 -0.54 6.14
CA THR A 203 3.28 0.50 5.43
C THR A 203 3.68 1.88 5.95
N HIS A 204 4.14 2.75 5.03
CA HIS A 204 4.42 4.19 5.19
C HIS A 204 4.96 4.62 6.57
N PRO A 205 6.21 4.26 6.91
CA PRO A 205 6.81 4.58 8.21
C PRO A 205 7.03 6.09 8.44
N GLU A 206 6.74 6.95 7.46
CA GLU A 206 6.73 8.41 7.59
C GLU A 206 5.35 8.98 7.94
N PHE A 207 4.27 8.21 7.73
CA PHE A 207 2.92 8.73 7.89
C PHE A 207 2.61 9.00 9.37
N LYS A 208 2.04 10.17 9.65
CA LYS A 208 1.74 10.68 11.00
C LYS A 208 1.20 9.68 12.03
N ALA A 209 0.33 8.73 11.67
CA ALA A 209 -0.18 7.74 12.62
C ALA A 209 0.70 6.49 12.77
N THR A 210 1.57 6.22 11.80
CA THR A 210 2.47 5.06 11.73
C THR A 210 3.94 5.48 11.78
N LYS A 211 4.25 6.73 12.17
CA LYS A 211 5.62 7.24 12.11
C LYS A 211 6.55 6.36 12.96
N ILE A 212 7.52 5.71 12.31
CA ILE A 212 8.48 4.81 12.96
C ILE A 212 9.83 5.54 13.09
N PRO A 213 10.43 5.61 14.30
CA PRO A 213 11.79 6.10 14.46
C PRO A 213 12.78 5.31 13.61
N LEU A 214 13.79 5.99 13.03
CA LEU A 214 14.75 5.36 12.12
C LEU A 214 15.40 4.09 12.69
N GLU A 215 15.83 4.12 13.96
CA GLU A 215 16.46 2.96 14.60
C GLU A 215 15.51 1.74 14.70
N ASP A 216 14.20 1.97 14.76
CA ASP A 216 13.21 0.91 14.75
C ASP A 216 12.90 0.43 13.32
N GLN A 217 13.00 1.30 12.31
CA GLN A 217 12.93 0.88 10.90
C GLN A 217 14.09 -0.07 10.57
N VAL A 218 15.32 0.23 11.02
CA VAL A 218 16.49 -0.63 10.85
C VAL A 218 16.25 -1.99 11.50
N LYS A 219 15.76 -2.04 12.75
CA LYS A 219 15.44 -3.32 13.42
C LYS A 219 14.40 -4.13 12.67
N LEU A 220 13.34 -3.50 12.15
CA LEU A 220 12.32 -4.20 11.37
C LEU A 220 12.88 -4.73 10.05
N ALA A 221 13.79 -3.99 9.42
CA ALA A 221 14.50 -4.42 8.23
C ALA A 221 15.43 -5.61 8.49
N ASP A 222 16.15 -5.61 9.62
CA ASP A 222 16.98 -6.73 10.09
C ASP A 222 16.15 -7.99 10.39
N MET A 223 14.90 -7.82 10.82
CA MET A 223 13.93 -8.91 10.98
C MET A 223 13.38 -9.44 9.63
N GLY A 224 13.76 -8.81 8.52
CA GLY A 224 13.43 -9.22 7.16
C GLY A 224 12.31 -8.44 6.50
N ALA A 225 11.77 -7.40 7.13
CA ALA A 225 10.73 -6.56 6.54
C ALA A 225 11.29 -5.53 5.54
N TYR A 226 10.43 -5.08 4.63
CA TYR A 226 10.67 -3.96 3.74
C TYR A 226 9.95 -2.72 4.26
N MET A 227 10.53 -1.53 4.10
CA MET A 227 9.89 -0.24 4.39
C MET A 227 9.25 0.30 3.11
N GLU A 228 7.93 0.55 3.15
CA GLU A 228 7.17 1.13 2.04
C GLU A 228 7.11 2.65 2.18
N HIS A 229 7.98 3.37 1.47
CA HIS A 229 8.02 4.83 1.50
C HIS A 229 7.03 5.38 0.47
N CYS A 230 5.92 5.92 0.98
CA CYS A 230 4.82 6.40 0.15
C CYS A 230 4.90 7.90 -0.14
N ALA A 231 4.71 8.27 -1.41
CA ALA A 231 4.80 9.66 -1.85
C ALA A 231 3.77 10.60 -1.19
N VAL A 232 2.61 10.09 -0.76
CA VAL A 232 1.61 10.89 -0.03
C VAL A 232 1.69 10.79 1.51
N ALA A 233 2.68 10.08 2.06
CA ALA A 233 2.86 9.89 3.51
C ALA A 233 3.29 11.16 4.25
N GLY A 234 3.78 12.18 3.53
CA GLY A 234 4.27 13.43 4.12
C GLY A 234 5.72 13.36 4.55
N TYR A 235 6.60 12.96 3.63
CA TYR A 235 8.04 12.87 3.84
C TYR A 235 8.74 14.23 3.63
N GLU A 236 9.91 14.38 4.25
CA GLU A 236 10.90 15.40 3.90
C GLU A 236 12.00 14.72 3.07
N PRO A 237 12.34 15.21 1.87
CA PRO A 237 13.25 14.51 0.95
C PRO A 237 14.59 14.11 1.57
N ARG A 238 15.23 15.00 2.32
CA ARG A 238 16.55 14.73 2.90
C ARG A 238 16.46 13.68 4.02
N GLU A 239 15.51 13.82 4.94
CA GLU A 239 15.23 12.84 6.00
C GLU A 239 14.95 11.46 5.38
N LEU A 240 14.15 11.41 4.30
CA LEU A 240 13.84 10.15 3.63
C LEU A 240 15.07 9.52 2.98
N ALA A 241 15.91 10.28 2.29
CA ALA A 241 17.16 9.77 1.72
C ALA A 241 18.13 9.26 2.80
N GLU A 242 18.22 9.96 3.94
CA GLU A 242 19.00 9.52 5.10
C GLU A 242 18.45 8.21 5.70
N ASN A 243 17.12 8.08 5.79
CA ASN A 243 16.45 6.87 6.27
C ASN A 243 16.71 5.69 5.33
N ILE A 244 16.52 5.86 4.02
CA ILE A 244 16.77 4.82 3.00
C ILE A 244 18.21 4.32 3.09
N LYS A 245 19.18 5.24 3.22
CA LYS A 245 20.60 4.89 3.36
C LYS A 245 20.89 4.07 4.62
N ARG A 246 20.24 4.41 5.74
CA ARG A 246 20.44 3.75 7.03
C ARG A 246 19.73 2.41 7.15
N VAL A 247 18.54 2.28 6.57
CA VAL A 247 17.77 1.02 6.46
C VAL A 247 18.41 0.07 5.45
N GLY A 248 18.99 0.62 4.38
CA GLY A 248 19.54 -0.12 3.26
C GLY A 248 18.53 -0.22 2.12
N VAL A 249 18.95 0.18 0.93
CA VAL A 249 18.12 0.24 -0.29
C VAL A 249 17.42 -1.09 -0.62
N ASP A 250 18.04 -2.23 -0.31
CA ASP A 250 17.52 -3.58 -0.51
C ASP A 250 16.31 -3.92 0.37
N LYS A 251 16.00 -3.05 1.34
CA LYS A 251 14.87 -3.16 2.28
C LYS A 251 13.90 -1.99 2.13
N CYS A 252 13.99 -1.22 1.04
CA CYS A 252 13.09 -0.10 0.77
C CYS A 252 12.29 -0.34 -0.51
N VAL A 253 11.03 0.09 -0.50
CA VAL A 253 10.14 0.14 -1.65
C VAL A 253 9.56 1.53 -1.75
N LEU A 254 9.51 2.11 -2.95
CA LEU A 254 8.80 3.36 -3.19
C LEU A 254 7.41 3.06 -3.75
N SER A 255 6.38 3.72 -3.23
CA SER A 255 5.00 3.58 -3.71
C SER A 255 4.30 4.93 -3.71
N SER A 256 3.23 5.08 -4.48
CA SER A 256 2.58 6.40 -4.55
C SER A 256 1.64 6.64 -3.36
N ASP A 257 0.85 5.63 -2.95
CA ASP A 257 -0.33 5.75 -2.07
C ASP A 257 -1.33 6.82 -2.58
N ALA A 258 -1.21 7.16 -3.86
CA ALA A 258 -1.90 8.29 -4.46
C ALA A 258 -3.25 7.86 -5.06
N GLY A 259 -3.97 8.85 -5.57
CA GLY A 259 -5.28 8.68 -6.17
C GLY A 259 -6.32 9.62 -5.57
N GLN A 260 -6.02 10.35 -4.50
CA GLN A 260 -6.91 11.41 -4.02
C GLN A 260 -6.83 12.61 -5.00
N PRO A 261 -7.95 13.14 -5.53
CA PRO A 261 -7.94 14.18 -6.58
C PRO A 261 -7.11 15.43 -6.23
N LYS A 262 -7.04 15.79 -4.94
CA LYS A 262 -6.28 16.98 -4.49
C LYS A 262 -4.77 16.76 -4.36
N LYS A 263 -4.29 15.52 -4.49
CA LYS A 263 -2.87 15.15 -4.35
C LYS A 263 -2.15 15.06 -5.69
N GLY A 264 -2.88 15.12 -6.81
CA GLY A 264 -2.32 14.95 -8.15
C GLY A 264 -2.50 13.53 -8.69
N HIS A 265 -2.18 13.34 -9.97
CA HIS A 265 -2.21 12.03 -10.61
C HIS A 265 -1.15 11.10 -9.99
N PRO A 266 -1.41 9.80 -9.76
CA PRO A 266 -0.45 8.91 -9.10
C PRO A 266 0.94 8.85 -9.77
N ILE A 267 0.99 8.88 -11.11
CA ILE A 267 2.26 8.94 -11.86
C ILE A 267 3.02 10.25 -11.61
N ASP A 268 2.33 11.39 -11.53
CA ASP A 268 2.97 12.67 -11.22
C ASP A 268 3.58 12.68 -9.81
N VAL A 269 2.86 12.06 -8.88
CA VAL A 269 3.26 11.96 -7.48
C VAL A 269 4.44 11.00 -7.31
N MET A 270 4.44 9.85 -7.99
CA MET A 270 5.57 8.93 -8.04
C MET A 270 6.80 9.59 -8.69
N TYR A 271 6.61 10.28 -9.83
CA TYR A 271 7.67 11.03 -10.50
C TYR A 271 8.32 12.01 -9.53
N LYS A 272 7.52 12.79 -8.80
CA LYS A 272 8.02 13.75 -7.82
C LYS A 272 8.84 13.08 -6.71
N LEU A 273 8.35 11.98 -6.14
CA LEU A 273 9.09 11.24 -5.11
C LEU A 273 10.47 10.80 -5.61
N VAL A 274 10.53 10.23 -6.82
CA VAL A 274 11.78 9.80 -7.41
C VAL A 274 12.71 11.00 -7.67
N THR A 275 12.23 12.09 -8.26
CA THR A 275 13.07 13.27 -8.52
C THR A 275 13.57 13.92 -7.25
N ASP A 276 12.74 14.02 -6.21
CA ASP A 276 13.15 14.58 -4.92
C ASP A 276 14.31 13.77 -4.32
N LEU A 277 14.28 12.43 -4.42
CA LEU A 277 15.35 11.55 -3.93
C LEU A 277 16.62 11.63 -4.78
N LEU A 278 16.50 11.71 -6.10
CA LEU A 278 17.64 11.95 -6.99
C LEU A 278 18.35 13.27 -6.65
N GLU A 279 17.60 14.33 -6.34
CA GLU A 279 18.14 15.62 -5.88
C GLU A 279 18.85 15.54 -4.53
N GLN A 280 18.49 14.57 -3.67
CA GLN A 280 19.20 14.28 -2.42
C GLN A 280 20.39 13.32 -2.59
N GLY A 281 20.69 12.90 -3.82
CA GLY A 281 21.84 12.06 -4.14
C GLY A 281 21.59 10.56 -4.02
N VAL A 282 20.34 10.11 -3.95
CA VAL A 282 20.00 8.71 -4.23
C VAL A 282 20.29 8.44 -5.71
N THR A 283 20.99 7.37 -6.04
CA THR A 283 21.42 7.07 -7.40
C THR A 283 20.31 6.45 -8.24
N ASP A 284 20.43 6.51 -9.57
CA ASP A 284 19.48 5.86 -10.49
C ASP A 284 19.38 4.34 -10.23
N GLU A 285 20.49 3.69 -9.86
CA GLU A 285 20.52 2.26 -9.50
C GLU A 285 19.73 1.98 -8.21
N GLU A 286 19.90 2.81 -7.19
CA GLU A 286 19.14 2.70 -5.94
C GLU A 286 17.65 2.98 -6.14
N ILE A 287 17.30 3.97 -6.96
CA ILE A 287 15.92 4.21 -7.37
C ILE A 287 15.35 2.96 -8.03
N ARG A 288 16.06 2.40 -9.02
CA ARG A 288 15.62 1.18 -9.72
C ARG A 288 15.45 0.00 -8.77
N ARG A 289 16.35 -0.15 -7.79
CA ARG A 289 16.24 -1.17 -6.74
C ARG A 289 14.93 -1.04 -5.97
N MET A 290 14.54 0.17 -5.58
CA MET A 290 13.33 0.41 -4.75
C MET A 290 12.03 0.51 -5.55
N THR A 291 12.06 0.88 -6.83
CA THR A 291 10.87 1.06 -7.66
C THR A 291 10.59 -0.12 -8.61
N VAL A 292 11.60 -0.93 -8.93
CA VAL A 292 11.49 -2.04 -9.88
C VAL A 292 11.80 -3.37 -9.20
N GLU A 293 13.00 -3.52 -8.65
CA GLU A 293 13.53 -4.85 -8.27
C GLU A 293 12.91 -5.39 -6.99
N ASN A 294 12.96 -4.62 -5.90
CA ASN A 294 12.35 -5.00 -4.62
C ASN A 294 10.83 -5.25 -4.75
N PRO A 295 10.03 -4.34 -5.33
CA PRO A 295 8.61 -4.59 -5.50
C PRO A 295 8.31 -5.72 -6.51
N SER A 296 9.14 -5.93 -7.55
CA SER A 296 9.02 -7.11 -8.42
C SER A 296 9.22 -8.41 -7.64
N ARG A 297 10.22 -8.48 -6.76
CA ARG A 297 10.47 -9.66 -5.90
C ARG A 297 9.30 -9.94 -4.98
N LEU A 298 8.75 -8.90 -4.36
CA LEU A 298 7.57 -9.03 -3.49
C LEU A 298 6.35 -9.56 -4.27
N LEU A 299 6.18 -9.16 -5.53
CA LEU A 299 5.11 -9.67 -6.39
C LEU A 299 5.43 -10.97 -7.14
N SER A 300 6.64 -11.52 -6.99
CA SER A 300 7.12 -12.66 -7.78
C SER A 300 7.06 -12.40 -9.30
N LEU A 301 7.58 -11.25 -9.72
CA LEU A 301 7.74 -10.80 -11.11
C LEU A 301 9.19 -10.90 -11.62
N GLU A 302 10.06 -11.58 -10.87
CA GLU A 302 11.40 -11.95 -11.32
C GLU A 302 11.25 -13.16 -12.26
N ASP A 303 11.71 -13.04 -13.51
CA ASP A 303 11.80 -14.16 -14.46
C ASP A 303 12.95 -15.12 -14.08
#